data_AF-A0A9P7VPY3-F1
#
_entry.id   AF-A0A9P7VPY3-F1
#
_cell.length_a   1.000
_cell.length_b   1.000
_cell.length_c   1.000
_cell.angle_alpha   90.00
_cell.angle_beta   90.00
_cell.angle_gamma   90.00
#
_symmetry.space_group_name_H-M   'P 1'
#
loop_
_entity.id
_entity.type
_entity.pdbx_description
1 polymer ?
#
loop_
_entity_poly.entity_id
_entity_poly.type
_entity_poly.pdbx_seq_one_letter_code
_entity_poly.pdbx_strand_id
1 'polypeptide(L)'
;MPSSLDLGIPSSQSIATVKAINVGGPSTLLPAAFFLEPVRPGYETMTAPVYAFFIEHSATGKRLMFDLGMRKDQEGFPPAIQQMLTTWRDLGFGIVVDKDVPEKLQEGGVDPATINAVIWSHSHLDHTGDMSKFPSTTELVIGPGMDTRTFPTTPESLLLESDFVGRKVTQLSLDNFVLTIGDYDALDYFSDGSLYILNSPGHQSGHITVLARVTPTTFVLLGGDSCHHMGQIRPTADLHNHFPCPGRILESLEDLSVSSRTTPLLSVPSGQSAYADPKIATETITKLGKLDASPDILVLIAHDCTVPGVIDEFPESVNDWKAKGWKEKLTWAFLEKDNVVSTRVLTAERSRLRIVTTLLISPLMLDKVRKGNQIIGLGIRTLTPVSVTLSFQPFTIGRRDFTFFPSSSRLRWAKGVYNSFLGSFRVLPGSTIVLGRPYTI
;
A
#
# COMPACT_ATOMS: atom_id res chain seq x y z
N MET A 1 -21.86 -7.69 -28.58
CA MET A 1 -21.20 -8.88 -28.03
C MET A 1 -21.50 -8.91 -26.54
N PRO A 2 -22.02 -10.01 -25.96
CA PRO A 2 -22.01 -10.16 -24.50
C PRO A 2 -20.54 -10.10 -24.03
N SER A 3 -20.24 -9.39 -22.94
CA SER A 3 -18.87 -9.21 -22.45
C SER A 3 -18.21 -10.56 -22.17
N SER A 4 -17.01 -10.77 -22.70
CA SER A 4 -16.38 -12.09 -22.81
C SER A 4 -15.65 -12.54 -21.54
N LEU A 5 -15.97 -11.96 -20.37
CA LEU A 5 -15.56 -12.48 -19.07
C LEU A 5 -16.80 -12.62 -18.20
N ASP A 6 -17.27 -13.85 -18.02
CA ASP A 6 -18.19 -14.14 -16.93
C ASP A 6 -17.44 -13.96 -15.61
N LEU A 7 -17.75 -12.88 -14.90
CA LEU A 7 -17.13 -12.55 -13.62
C LEU A 7 -17.92 -13.09 -12.43
N GLY A 8 -19.00 -13.85 -12.64
CA GLY A 8 -19.84 -14.37 -11.56
C GLY A 8 -20.65 -13.29 -10.82
N ILE A 9 -20.81 -12.10 -11.39
CA ILE A 9 -21.58 -11.01 -10.77
C ILE A 9 -23.07 -11.32 -10.92
N PRO A 10 -23.84 -11.46 -9.82
CA PRO A 10 -25.28 -11.68 -9.89
C PRO A 10 -26.02 -10.58 -10.66
N SER A 11 -27.09 -10.92 -11.37
CA SER A 11 -27.93 -9.92 -12.04
C SER A 11 -28.72 -9.12 -11.01
N SER A 12 -28.76 -7.79 -11.16
CA SER A 12 -29.62 -6.92 -10.37
C SER A 12 -29.99 -5.65 -11.14
N GLN A 13 -31.10 -5.01 -10.74
CA GLN A 13 -31.49 -3.67 -11.17
C GLN A 13 -31.15 -2.59 -10.11
N SER A 14 -30.77 -2.99 -8.89
CA SER A 14 -30.39 -2.06 -7.84
C SER A 14 -29.02 -1.44 -8.13
N ILE A 15 -28.90 -0.14 -7.90
CA ILE A 15 -27.68 0.62 -8.18
C ILE A 15 -27.28 1.50 -6.99
N ALA A 16 -26.03 1.94 -6.99
CA ALA A 16 -25.51 2.96 -6.10
C ALA A 16 -24.99 4.15 -6.91
N THR A 17 -25.15 5.35 -6.35
CA THR A 17 -24.47 6.55 -6.84
C THR A 17 -23.09 6.59 -6.22
N VAL A 18 -22.04 6.79 -7.02
CA VAL A 18 -20.66 6.87 -6.56
C VAL A 18 -20.09 8.24 -6.94
N LYS A 19 -19.37 8.88 -6.02
CA LYS A 19 -18.69 10.16 -6.24
C LYS A 19 -17.27 10.09 -5.71
N ALA A 20 -16.28 10.45 -6.53
CA ALA A 20 -14.87 10.39 -6.17
C ALA A 20 -14.43 11.68 -5.47
N ILE A 21 -13.72 11.57 -4.35
CA ILE A 21 -13.19 12.70 -3.57
C ILE A 21 -11.68 12.54 -3.50
N ASN A 22 -10.93 13.36 -4.23
CA ASN A 22 -9.47 13.43 -4.08
C ASN A 22 -9.09 14.42 -2.97
N VAL A 23 -8.44 13.97 -1.91
CA VAL A 23 -7.88 14.87 -0.87
C VAL A 23 -6.38 15.13 -1.04
N GLY A 24 -5.71 14.36 -1.90
CA GLY A 24 -4.29 14.50 -2.19
C GLY A 24 -4.02 15.73 -3.04
N GLY A 25 -3.19 16.64 -2.52
CA GLY A 25 -2.72 17.81 -3.24
C GLY A 25 -1.73 17.46 -4.35
N PRO A 26 -1.52 18.37 -5.32
CA PRO A 26 -0.63 18.14 -6.48
C PRO A 26 0.84 17.97 -6.09
N SER A 27 1.22 18.36 -4.87
CA SER A 27 2.57 18.23 -4.33
C SER A 27 2.78 16.94 -3.53
N THR A 28 1.80 16.03 -3.50
CA THR A 28 1.96 14.72 -2.87
C THR A 28 2.99 13.89 -3.63
N LEU A 29 4.06 13.49 -2.94
CA LEU A 29 5.17 12.73 -3.52
C LEU A 29 5.50 11.53 -2.63
N LEU A 30 5.44 10.35 -3.24
CA LEU A 30 5.71 9.06 -2.59
C LEU A 30 7.01 8.43 -3.10
N PRO A 31 7.77 7.72 -2.26
CA PRO A 31 8.96 6.98 -2.69
C PRO A 31 8.56 5.74 -3.52
N ALA A 32 8.77 5.77 -4.83
CA ALA A 32 8.29 4.71 -5.73
C ALA A 32 8.77 3.30 -5.33
N ALA A 33 10.01 3.18 -4.86
CA ALA A 33 10.59 1.89 -4.44
C ALA A 33 9.84 1.19 -3.30
N PHE A 34 9.02 1.92 -2.55
CA PHE A 34 8.20 1.35 -1.48
C PHE A 34 6.92 0.68 -2.02
N PHE A 35 6.52 1.00 -3.26
CA PHE A 35 5.22 0.62 -3.83
C PHE A 35 5.31 -0.21 -5.11
N LEU A 36 6.40 -0.07 -5.87
CA LEU A 36 6.54 -0.70 -7.19
C LEU A 36 7.98 -1.11 -7.51
N GLU A 37 8.10 -2.18 -8.30
CA GLU A 37 9.35 -2.69 -8.86
C GLU A 37 9.14 -3.06 -10.34
N PRO A 38 10.09 -2.80 -11.27
CA PRO A 38 11.31 -2.03 -11.07
C PRO A 38 11.07 -0.52 -11.00
N VAL A 39 11.91 0.19 -10.25
CA VAL A 39 12.00 1.65 -10.30
C VAL A 39 13.02 2.05 -11.35
N ARG A 40 12.60 2.89 -12.31
CA ARG A 40 13.48 3.39 -13.38
C ARG A 40 14.20 4.67 -12.94
N PRO A 41 15.42 4.94 -13.42
CA PRO A 41 16.09 6.21 -13.17
C PRO A 41 15.23 7.41 -13.60
N GLY A 42 15.04 8.38 -12.71
CA GLY A 42 14.17 9.54 -12.93
C GLY A 42 12.71 9.34 -12.51
N TYR A 43 12.37 8.15 -11.99
CA TYR A 43 11.03 7.78 -11.52
C TYR A 43 11.05 7.30 -10.06
N GLU A 44 12.00 7.80 -9.28
CA GLU A 44 12.17 7.46 -7.86
C GLU A 44 11.03 8.03 -6.99
N THR A 45 10.30 9.02 -7.50
CA THR A 45 9.13 9.63 -6.88
C THR A 45 7.88 9.36 -7.71
N MET A 46 6.77 9.11 -7.04
CA MET A 46 5.45 9.01 -7.65
C MET A 46 4.55 10.11 -7.10
N THR A 47 3.93 10.89 -7.98
CA THR A 47 2.80 11.74 -7.59
C THR A 47 1.60 10.84 -7.35
N ALA A 48 0.90 11.01 -6.24
CA ALA A 48 -0.23 10.18 -5.89
C ALA A 48 -1.40 11.05 -5.41
N PRO A 49 -2.57 11.02 -6.09
CA PRO A 49 -3.80 11.48 -5.48
C PRO A 49 -4.14 10.58 -4.28
N VAL A 50 -5.11 10.99 -3.48
CA VAL A 50 -5.64 10.20 -2.37
C VAL A 50 -7.15 10.20 -2.50
N TYR A 51 -7.68 9.16 -3.15
CA TYR A 51 -9.12 9.04 -3.39
C TYR A 51 -9.85 8.34 -2.25
N ALA A 52 -10.91 9.00 -1.78
CA ALA A 52 -12.02 8.43 -1.03
C ALA A 52 -13.30 8.52 -1.86
N PHE A 53 -14.35 7.80 -1.50
CA PHE A 53 -15.58 7.75 -2.30
C PHE A 53 -16.83 7.89 -1.45
N PHE A 54 -17.67 8.85 -1.83
CA PHE A 54 -19.03 8.94 -1.32
C PHE A 54 -19.94 8.01 -2.14
N ILE A 55 -20.72 7.19 -1.44
CA ILE A 55 -21.62 6.22 -2.05
C ILE A 55 -23.03 6.43 -1.49
N GLU A 56 -24.04 6.56 -2.35
CA GLU A 56 -25.44 6.62 -1.95
C GLU A 56 -26.21 5.44 -2.55
N HIS A 57 -26.78 4.61 -1.67
CA HIS A 57 -27.61 3.48 -2.06
C HIS A 57 -28.96 3.97 -2.59
N SER A 58 -29.24 3.75 -3.88
CA SER A 58 -30.40 4.37 -4.54
C SER A 58 -31.74 3.90 -3.99
N ALA A 59 -31.85 2.66 -3.51
CA ALA A 59 -33.13 2.13 -3.03
C ALA A 59 -33.52 2.67 -1.64
N THR A 60 -32.54 2.98 -0.77
CA THR A 60 -32.83 3.41 0.62
C THR A 60 -32.34 4.81 0.95
N GLY A 61 -31.58 5.46 0.08
CA GLY A 61 -30.90 6.74 0.37
C GLY A 61 -29.82 6.64 1.44
N LYS A 62 -29.34 5.43 1.77
CA LYS A 62 -28.26 5.25 2.75
C LYS A 62 -26.96 5.76 2.16
N ARG A 63 -26.20 6.54 2.93
CA ARG A 63 -24.95 7.17 2.52
C ARG A 63 -23.78 6.50 3.22
N LEU A 64 -22.78 6.12 2.44
CA LEU A 64 -21.55 5.52 2.90
C LEU A 64 -20.37 6.35 2.44
N MET A 65 -19.28 6.28 3.20
CA MET A 65 -17.95 6.59 2.70
C MET A 65 -17.17 5.29 2.51
N PHE A 66 -16.45 5.15 1.41
CA PHE A 66 -15.36 4.19 1.27
C PHE A 66 -14.05 4.96 1.36
N ASP A 67 -13.32 4.74 2.44
CA ASP A 67 -12.21 5.55 2.94
C ASP A 67 -12.57 7.01 3.25
N LEU A 68 -11.64 7.70 3.93
CA LEU A 68 -11.72 9.11 4.30
C LEU A 68 -10.49 9.91 3.89
N GLY A 69 -9.57 9.30 3.14
CA GLY A 69 -8.33 9.94 2.76
C GLY A 69 -7.41 10.20 3.96
N MET A 70 -6.42 11.08 3.77
CA MET A 70 -5.57 11.57 4.85
C MET A 70 -6.23 12.75 5.58
N ARG A 71 -6.15 12.79 6.91
CA ARG A 71 -6.56 13.96 7.68
C ARG A 71 -5.66 15.17 7.38
N LYS A 72 -6.23 16.37 7.51
CA LYS A 72 -5.50 17.63 7.29
C LYS A 72 -4.54 17.97 8.43
N ASP A 73 -4.91 17.67 9.68
CA ASP A 73 -4.15 18.03 10.87
C ASP A 73 -3.15 16.94 11.26
N GLN A 74 -1.88 17.15 10.88
CA GLN A 74 -0.82 16.16 11.14
C GLN A 74 -0.56 15.91 12.63
N GLU A 75 -0.74 16.92 13.48
CA GLU A 75 -0.58 16.81 14.95
C GLU A 75 -1.65 15.92 15.61
N GLY A 76 -2.76 15.67 14.91
CA GLY A 76 -3.83 14.82 15.42
C GLY A 76 -3.53 13.32 15.30
N PHE A 77 -2.50 12.93 14.54
CA PHE A 77 -2.09 11.54 14.40
C PHE A 77 -1.42 10.97 15.67
N PRO A 78 -1.36 9.64 15.84
CA PRO A 78 -0.51 9.03 16.87
C PRO A 78 0.96 9.41 16.72
N PRO A 79 1.76 9.42 17.81
CA PRO A 79 3.18 9.79 17.76
C PRO A 79 4.00 9.01 16.71
N ALA A 80 3.68 7.73 16.48
CA ALA A 80 4.36 6.91 15.49
C ALA A 80 4.17 7.44 14.06
N ILE A 81 2.95 7.88 13.70
CA ILE A 81 2.66 8.47 12.39
C ILE A 81 3.28 9.87 12.28
N GLN A 82 3.22 10.69 13.33
CA GLN A 82 3.88 12.02 13.33
C GLN A 82 5.38 11.91 13.05
N GLN A 83 6.04 10.91 13.66
CA GLN A 83 7.47 10.64 13.43
C GLN A 83 7.74 10.15 12.00
N MET A 84 6.88 9.30 11.46
CA MET A 84 6.95 8.83 10.06
C MET A 84 6.84 10.02 9.10
N LEU A 85 5.82 10.87 9.26
CA LEU A 85 5.58 12.05 8.43
C LEU A 85 6.76 13.03 8.47
N THR A 86 7.33 13.26 9.66
CA THR A 86 8.55 14.08 9.82
C THR A 86 9.72 13.51 9.02
N THR A 87 9.94 12.20 9.13
CA THR A 87 11.02 11.51 8.41
C THR A 87 10.82 11.59 6.90
N TRP A 88 9.60 11.38 6.42
CA TRP A 88 9.27 11.47 4.99
C TRP A 88 9.50 12.88 4.45
N ARG A 89 9.04 13.91 5.18
CA ARG A 89 9.27 15.31 4.83
C ARG A 89 10.76 15.64 4.71
N ASP A 90 11.57 15.18 5.64
CA ASP A 90 13.03 15.44 5.63
C ASP A 90 13.73 14.74 4.45
N LEU A 91 13.12 13.68 3.91
CA LEU A 91 13.55 12.98 2.70
C LEU A 91 12.95 13.54 1.40
N GLY A 92 12.11 14.58 1.48
CA GLY A 92 11.45 15.20 0.33
C GLY A 92 10.16 14.50 -0.13
N PHE A 93 9.61 13.61 0.68
CA PHE A 93 8.33 12.93 0.46
C PHE A 93 7.23 13.51 1.35
N GLY A 94 5.98 13.24 1.01
CA GLY A 94 4.86 13.59 1.86
C GLY A 94 3.55 13.66 1.11
N ILE A 95 2.46 13.60 1.87
CA ILE A 95 1.10 13.80 1.38
C ILE A 95 0.67 15.18 1.85
N VAL A 96 0.21 16.01 0.91
CA VAL A 96 -0.29 17.35 1.19
C VAL A 96 -1.81 17.32 1.12
N VAL A 97 -2.49 17.79 2.16
CA VAL A 97 -3.96 17.84 2.24
C VAL A 97 -4.39 19.25 2.58
N ASP A 98 -5.02 19.93 1.62
CA ASP A 98 -5.57 21.27 1.84
C ASP A 98 -6.93 21.22 2.56
N LYS A 99 -7.75 20.21 2.20
CA LYS A 99 -9.07 19.94 2.76
C LYS A 99 -9.27 18.45 2.90
N ASP A 100 -9.67 18.01 4.08
CA ASP A 100 -10.02 16.61 4.32
C ASP A 100 -11.44 16.28 3.82
N VAL A 101 -11.81 14.99 3.89
CA VAL A 101 -13.12 14.52 3.41
C VAL A 101 -14.29 15.25 4.08
N PRO A 102 -14.36 15.41 5.42
CA PRO A 102 -15.43 16.18 6.05
C PRO A 102 -15.57 17.61 5.51
N GLU A 103 -14.47 18.34 5.32
CA GLU A 103 -14.49 19.68 4.72
C GLU A 103 -15.02 19.62 3.27
N LYS A 104 -14.55 18.66 2.45
CA LYS A 104 -15.02 18.51 1.06
C LYS A 104 -16.50 18.12 0.96
N LEU A 105 -16.98 17.24 1.85
CA LEU A 105 -18.40 16.87 1.91
C LEU A 105 -19.26 18.12 2.17
N GLN A 106 -18.90 18.93 3.16
CA GLN A 106 -19.62 20.16 3.50
C GLN A 106 -19.63 21.15 2.33
N GLU A 107 -18.52 21.30 1.61
CA GLU A 107 -18.43 22.19 0.44
C GLU A 107 -19.34 21.74 -0.72
N GLY A 108 -19.52 20.44 -0.92
CA GLY A 108 -20.50 19.91 -1.88
C GLY A 108 -21.91 19.74 -1.30
N GLY A 109 -22.21 20.34 -0.14
CA GLY A 109 -23.54 20.38 0.44
C GLY A 109 -23.98 19.08 1.14
N VAL A 110 -23.05 18.20 1.50
CA VAL A 110 -23.32 16.98 2.27
C VAL A 110 -22.87 17.19 3.71
N ASP A 111 -23.81 17.10 4.65
CA ASP A 111 -23.49 17.10 6.07
C ASP A 111 -22.87 15.74 6.46
N PRO A 112 -21.65 15.70 7.02
CA PRO A 112 -21.02 14.47 7.52
C PRO A 112 -21.91 13.68 8.49
N ALA A 113 -22.81 14.34 9.22
CA ALA A 113 -23.76 13.67 10.12
C ALA A 113 -24.79 12.79 9.40
N THR A 114 -24.93 12.93 8.07
CA THR A 114 -25.84 12.09 7.25
C THR A 114 -25.18 10.80 6.77
N ILE A 115 -23.88 10.61 6.98
CA ILE A 115 -23.18 9.37 6.63
C ILE A 115 -23.58 8.27 7.61
N ASN A 116 -24.07 7.15 7.08
CA ASN A 116 -24.52 6.02 7.88
C ASN A 116 -23.35 5.10 8.27
N ALA A 117 -22.39 4.91 7.37
CA ALA A 117 -21.22 4.07 7.61
C ALA A 117 -19.99 4.60 6.87
N VAL A 118 -18.83 4.40 7.48
CA VAL A 118 -17.53 4.52 6.83
C VAL A 118 -16.97 3.11 6.71
N ILE A 119 -16.63 2.70 5.49
CA ILE A 119 -15.95 1.45 5.19
C ILE A 119 -14.48 1.81 4.96
N TRP A 120 -13.59 1.34 5.82
CA TRP A 120 -12.16 1.43 5.55
C TRP A 120 -11.73 0.28 4.65
N SER A 121 -11.08 0.60 3.54
CA SER A 121 -10.36 -0.36 2.73
C SER A 121 -9.31 -1.06 3.59
N HIS A 122 -8.56 -0.28 4.37
CA HIS A 122 -7.56 -0.75 5.34
C HIS A 122 -7.15 0.38 6.30
N SER A 123 -6.14 0.16 7.13
CA SER A 123 -5.86 1.00 8.31
C SER A 123 -4.67 1.98 8.15
N HIS A 124 -4.22 2.28 6.92
CA HIS A 124 -3.17 3.29 6.72
C HIS A 124 -3.70 4.72 6.85
N LEU A 125 -2.79 5.63 7.20
CA LEU A 125 -3.08 7.01 7.58
C LEU A 125 -3.83 7.84 6.52
N ASP A 126 -3.70 7.44 5.26
CA ASP A 126 -4.27 8.08 4.08
C ASP A 126 -5.58 7.46 3.63
N HIS A 127 -6.14 6.55 4.43
CA HIS A 127 -7.45 5.93 4.21
C HIS A 127 -8.41 6.15 5.39
N THR A 128 -7.87 6.30 6.60
CA THR A 128 -8.68 6.34 7.83
C THR A 128 -9.27 7.71 8.15
N GLY A 129 -8.65 8.79 7.68
CA GLY A 129 -9.07 10.17 7.92
C GLY A 129 -9.20 10.55 9.39
N ASP A 130 -10.16 11.42 9.71
CA ASP A 130 -10.51 11.78 11.09
C ASP A 130 -11.95 11.37 11.39
N MET A 131 -12.10 10.16 11.96
CA MET A 131 -13.41 9.61 12.32
C MET A 131 -14.12 10.43 13.40
N SER A 132 -13.42 11.26 14.18
CA SER A 132 -14.03 12.10 15.23
C SER A 132 -14.93 13.21 14.67
N LYS A 133 -14.77 13.55 13.38
CA LYS A 133 -15.61 14.52 12.66
C LYS A 133 -16.96 13.96 12.19
N PHE A 134 -17.19 12.66 12.38
CA PHE A 134 -18.46 12.00 12.13
C PHE A 134 -19.15 11.70 13.47
N PRO A 135 -20.49 11.78 13.56
CA PRO A 135 -21.19 11.45 14.79
C PRO A 135 -21.00 9.97 15.14
N SER A 136 -21.11 9.63 16.42
CA SER A 136 -20.98 8.25 16.92
C SER A 136 -22.01 7.27 16.35
N THR A 137 -23.09 7.78 15.74
CA THR A 137 -24.06 6.98 14.97
C THR A 137 -23.53 6.46 13.64
N THR A 138 -22.39 6.98 13.17
CA THR A 138 -21.72 6.51 11.96
C THR A 138 -20.99 5.22 12.27
N GLU A 139 -21.46 4.11 11.68
CA GLU A 139 -20.81 2.81 11.84
C GLU A 139 -19.46 2.78 11.13
N LEU A 140 -18.46 2.14 11.74
CA LEU A 140 -17.18 1.84 11.11
C LEU A 140 -17.18 0.38 10.68
N VAL A 141 -16.99 0.12 9.38
CA VAL A 141 -16.89 -1.25 8.81
C VAL A 141 -15.45 -1.48 8.36
N ILE A 142 -14.88 -2.61 8.77
CA ILE A 142 -13.47 -2.97 8.50
C ILE A 142 -13.36 -4.42 8.03
N GLY A 143 -12.30 -4.71 7.26
CA GLY A 143 -12.08 -6.04 6.72
C GLY A 143 -11.62 -7.10 7.73
N PRO A 144 -11.69 -8.39 7.34
CA PRO A 144 -11.31 -9.51 8.20
C PRO A 144 -9.84 -9.44 8.65
N GLY A 145 -9.58 -9.53 9.95
CA GLY A 145 -8.20 -9.55 10.47
C GLY A 145 -7.44 -8.24 10.36
N MET A 146 -8.11 -7.10 10.11
CA MET A 146 -7.54 -5.77 10.34
C MET A 146 -7.10 -5.63 11.81
N ASP A 147 -5.91 -5.05 12.05
CA ASP A 147 -5.44 -4.71 13.39
C ASP A 147 -6.20 -3.50 13.92
N THR A 148 -6.84 -3.64 15.08
CA THR A 148 -7.63 -2.59 15.74
C THR A 148 -6.99 -2.08 17.02
N ARG A 149 -5.72 -2.39 17.28
CA ARG A 149 -4.99 -1.83 18.42
C ARG A 149 -4.84 -0.32 18.23
N THR A 150 -4.92 0.44 19.31
CA THR A 150 -4.97 1.91 19.26
C THR A 150 -4.01 2.55 20.25
N PHE A 151 -3.55 3.76 19.93
CA PHE A 151 -2.90 4.66 20.86
C PHE A 151 -3.96 5.35 21.75
N PRO A 152 -3.69 5.57 23.06
CA PRO A 152 -2.45 5.31 23.79
C PRO A 152 -2.33 3.90 24.41
N THR A 153 -3.38 3.08 24.39
CA THR A 153 -3.33 1.72 24.98
C THR A 153 -2.17 0.87 24.43
N THR A 154 -1.89 0.99 23.14
CA THR A 154 -0.75 0.39 22.43
C THR A 154 0.15 1.53 21.89
N PRO A 155 1.30 1.82 22.54
CA PRO A 155 2.12 3.00 22.21
C PRO A 155 2.61 3.07 20.77
N GLU A 156 2.86 1.92 20.13
CA GLU A 156 3.33 1.80 18.75
C GLU A 156 2.20 1.80 17.71
N SER A 157 0.94 1.86 18.13
CA SER A 157 -0.20 1.81 17.20
C SER A 157 -0.24 3.04 16.29
N LEU A 158 -0.67 2.79 15.05
CA LEU A 158 -0.90 3.79 14.02
C LEU A 158 -2.34 4.32 14.02
N LEU A 159 -3.22 3.78 14.86
CA LEU A 159 -4.63 4.16 15.00
C LEU A 159 -4.90 4.83 16.34
N LEU A 160 -5.96 5.64 16.42
CA LEU A 160 -6.35 6.35 17.63
C LEU A 160 -7.57 5.71 18.27
N GLU A 161 -7.67 5.73 19.60
CA GLU A 161 -8.90 5.31 20.30
C GLU A 161 -10.12 6.13 19.84
N SER A 162 -9.93 7.41 19.49
CA SER A 162 -10.99 8.28 18.97
C SER A 162 -11.64 7.78 17.69
N ASP A 163 -10.96 6.93 16.92
CA ASP A 163 -11.51 6.38 15.68
C ASP A 163 -12.64 5.39 15.96
N PHE A 164 -12.64 4.77 17.14
CA PHE A 164 -13.52 3.66 17.51
C PHE A 164 -14.50 4.01 18.65
N VAL A 165 -14.13 4.93 19.54
CA VAL A 165 -14.91 5.21 20.75
C VAL A 165 -16.33 5.68 20.42
N GLY A 166 -17.30 5.06 21.09
CA GLY A 166 -18.70 5.47 21.08
C GLY A 166 -19.50 5.05 19.84
N ARG A 167 -18.86 4.50 18.81
CA ARG A 167 -19.53 4.04 17.58
C ARG A 167 -19.58 2.53 17.47
N LYS A 168 -20.49 2.03 16.64
CA LYS A 168 -20.52 0.62 16.25
C LYS A 168 -19.34 0.34 15.32
N VAL A 169 -18.54 -0.66 15.63
CA VAL A 169 -17.43 -1.14 14.80
C VAL A 169 -17.75 -2.56 14.37
N THR A 170 -17.87 -2.77 13.06
CA THR A 170 -18.17 -4.07 12.45
C THR A 170 -16.94 -4.56 11.71
N GLN A 171 -16.25 -5.53 12.30
CA GLN A 171 -15.23 -6.29 11.59
C GLN A 171 -15.89 -7.44 10.84
N LEU A 172 -15.76 -7.43 9.52
CA LEU A 172 -16.27 -8.50 8.68
C LEU A 172 -15.52 -9.80 8.98
N SER A 173 -16.24 -10.92 9.00
CA SER A 173 -15.68 -12.26 9.05
C SER A 173 -15.55 -12.82 7.62
N LEU A 174 -14.62 -13.74 7.40
CA LEU A 174 -14.53 -14.49 6.14
C LEU A 174 -15.83 -15.23 5.81
N ASP A 175 -16.60 -15.66 6.83
CA ASP A 175 -17.90 -16.32 6.65
C ASP A 175 -18.97 -15.40 6.04
N ASN A 176 -18.76 -14.07 6.05
CA ASN A 176 -19.67 -13.13 5.39
C ASN A 176 -19.52 -13.15 3.86
N PHE A 177 -18.37 -13.60 3.34
CA PHE A 177 -18.07 -13.58 1.92
C PHE A 177 -18.50 -14.89 1.26
N VAL A 178 -19.79 -14.96 0.91
CA VAL A 178 -20.44 -16.18 0.39
C VAL A 178 -20.57 -16.23 -1.13
N LEU A 179 -20.16 -15.17 -1.83
CA LEU A 179 -20.17 -15.08 -3.28
C LEU A 179 -18.73 -15.16 -3.83
N THR A 180 -18.60 -15.50 -5.11
CA THR A 180 -17.33 -15.38 -5.83
C THR A 180 -17.50 -14.45 -7.02
N ILE A 181 -16.80 -13.32 -7.03
CA ILE A 181 -16.83 -12.32 -8.10
C ILE A 181 -15.41 -12.08 -8.60
N GLY A 182 -15.12 -12.37 -9.87
CA GLY A 182 -13.79 -12.15 -10.45
C GLY A 182 -12.66 -12.81 -9.64
N ASP A 183 -12.92 -14.01 -9.10
CA ASP A 183 -12.03 -14.79 -8.24
C ASP A 183 -11.80 -14.20 -6.82
N TYR A 184 -12.54 -13.15 -6.45
CA TYR A 184 -12.63 -12.67 -5.07
C TYR A 184 -13.74 -13.38 -4.31
N ASP A 185 -13.50 -13.65 -3.03
CA ASP A 185 -14.59 -13.88 -2.09
C ASP A 185 -15.31 -12.54 -1.89
N ALA A 186 -16.63 -12.53 -2.02
CA ALA A 186 -17.45 -11.34 -2.09
C ALA A 186 -18.66 -11.39 -1.15
N LEU A 187 -18.97 -10.24 -0.56
CA LEU A 187 -20.14 -9.97 0.28
C LEU A 187 -21.04 -8.97 -0.44
N ASP A 188 -22.33 -9.28 -0.61
CA ASP A 188 -23.35 -8.31 -1.04
C ASP A 188 -23.84 -7.49 0.15
N TYR A 189 -23.34 -6.27 0.29
CA TYR A 189 -23.50 -5.45 1.50
C TYR A 189 -24.95 -5.05 1.77
N PHE A 190 -25.72 -4.76 0.71
CA PHE A 190 -27.14 -4.42 0.81
C PHE A 190 -28.07 -5.62 0.53
N SER A 191 -27.50 -6.76 0.13
CA SER A 191 -28.24 -7.99 -0.24
C SER A 191 -29.20 -7.78 -1.42
N ASP A 192 -28.87 -6.84 -2.31
CA ASP A 192 -29.66 -6.51 -3.48
C ASP A 192 -28.81 -6.35 -4.75
N GLY A 193 -27.50 -6.57 -4.66
CA GLY A 193 -26.55 -6.52 -5.75
C GLY A 193 -26.11 -5.12 -6.20
N SER A 194 -26.41 -4.08 -5.43
CA SER A 194 -25.96 -2.71 -5.72
C SER A 194 -24.51 -2.45 -5.31
N LEU A 195 -24.03 -3.14 -4.28
CA LEU A 195 -22.71 -2.92 -3.68
C LEU A 195 -22.13 -4.21 -3.12
N TYR A 196 -20.99 -4.63 -3.68
CA TYR A 196 -20.23 -5.77 -3.20
C TYR A 196 -18.95 -5.32 -2.50
N ILE A 197 -18.64 -5.92 -1.35
CA ILE A 197 -17.31 -5.82 -0.72
C ILE A 197 -16.52 -7.06 -1.13
N LEU A 198 -15.31 -6.87 -1.65
CA LEU A 198 -14.43 -7.95 -2.08
C LEU A 198 -13.27 -8.10 -1.10
N ASN A 199 -13.02 -9.33 -0.63
CA ASN A 199 -11.89 -9.62 0.26
C ASN A 199 -10.57 -9.63 -0.53
N SER A 200 -9.69 -8.65 -0.26
CA SER A 200 -8.52 -8.33 -1.10
C SER A 200 -7.23 -8.20 -0.28
N PRO A 201 -6.83 -9.22 0.49
CA PRO A 201 -5.68 -9.13 1.38
C PRO A 201 -4.36 -8.96 0.61
N GLY A 202 -3.30 -8.61 1.32
CA GLY A 202 -1.92 -8.60 0.81
C GLY A 202 -1.20 -7.30 1.10
N HIS A 203 -1.81 -6.16 0.73
CA HIS A 203 -1.33 -4.85 1.18
C HIS A 203 -1.41 -4.75 2.70
N GLN A 204 -2.58 -5.06 3.24
CA GLN A 204 -2.78 -5.42 4.65
C GLN A 204 -3.65 -6.68 4.73
N SER A 205 -3.59 -7.39 5.86
CA SER A 205 -4.36 -8.63 6.09
C SER A 205 -5.87 -8.41 5.95
N GLY A 206 -6.37 -7.27 6.43
CA GLY A 206 -7.79 -6.89 6.35
C GLY A 206 -8.15 -5.97 5.20
N HIS A 207 -7.33 -5.92 4.14
CA HIS A 207 -7.61 -5.04 3.01
C HIS A 207 -8.85 -5.49 2.21
N ILE A 208 -9.81 -4.59 2.00
CA ILE A 208 -11.05 -4.83 1.24
C ILE A 208 -11.22 -3.79 0.13
N THR A 209 -11.89 -4.18 -0.95
CA THR A 209 -12.31 -3.28 -2.03
C THR A 209 -13.82 -3.27 -2.17
N VAL A 210 -14.35 -2.27 -2.88
CA VAL A 210 -15.79 -2.17 -3.17
C VAL A 210 -16.02 -2.24 -4.67
N LEU A 211 -16.95 -3.09 -5.10
CA LEU A 211 -17.49 -3.11 -6.45
C LEU A 211 -18.93 -2.58 -6.41
N ALA A 212 -19.12 -1.34 -6.85
CA ALA A 212 -20.43 -0.69 -6.87
C ALA A 212 -21.07 -0.81 -8.25
N ARG A 213 -22.33 -1.27 -8.29
CA ARG A 213 -23.13 -1.26 -9.51
C ARG A 213 -23.69 0.14 -9.73
N VAL A 214 -23.27 0.82 -10.80
CA VAL A 214 -23.66 2.21 -11.09
C VAL A 214 -24.75 2.33 -12.15
N THR A 215 -24.91 1.29 -12.98
CA THR A 215 -26.07 1.05 -13.84
C THR A 215 -26.38 -0.46 -13.79
N PRO A 216 -27.54 -0.95 -14.27
CA PRO A 216 -27.82 -2.40 -14.29
C PRO A 216 -26.71 -3.26 -14.93
N THR A 217 -25.91 -2.68 -15.83
CA THR A 217 -24.87 -3.37 -16.60
C THR A 217 -23.44 -2.86 -16.39
N THR A 218 -23.22 -1.81 -15.58
CA THR A 218 -21.87 -1.24 -15.40
C THR A 218 -21.53 -1.00 -13.94
N PHE A 219 -20.24 -1.05 -13.64
CA PHE A 219 -19.71 -0.99 -12.29
C PHE A 219 -18.53 -0.04 -12.18
N VAL A 220 -18.28 0.41 -10.96
CA VAL A 220 -17.03 1.06 -10.56
C VAL A 220 -16.43 0.24 -9.43
N LEU A 221 -15.16 -0.12 -9.56
CA LEU A 221 -14.39 -0.77 -8.52
C LEU A 221 -13.52 0.26 -7.83
N LEU A 222 -13.67 0.35 -6.51
CA LEU A 222 -12.93 1.21 -5.60
C LEU A 222 -11.82 0.37 -4.96
N GLY A 223 -10.61 0.55 -5.47
CA GLY A 223 -9.53 -0.44 -5.32
C GLY A 223 -8.71 -0.31 -4.04
N GLY A 224 -8.86 0.78 -3.28
CA GLY A 224 -7.95 1.10 -2.18
C GLY A 224 -6.50 0.99 -2.65
N ASP A 225 -5.71 0.26 -1.87
CA ASP A 225 -4.29 -0.01 -2.10
C ASP A 225 -4.03 -1.44 -2.59
N SER A 226 -5.01 -2.04 -3.29
CA SER A 226 -4.79 -3.31 -4.00
C SER A 226 -3.56 -3.22 -4.91
N CYS A 227 -3.33 -2.06 -5.51
CA CYS A 227 -2.06 -1.64 -6.10
C CYS A 227 -1.96 -0.10 -6.05
N HIS A 228 -0.79 0.44 -6.38
CA HIS A 228 -0.52 1.89 -6.31
C HIS A 228 -0.23 2.52 -7.67
N HIS A 229 -0.11 1.69 -8.72
CA HIS A 229 0.12 2.18 -10.08
C HIS A 229 -0.52 1.23 -11.10
N MET A 230 -1.13 1.79 -12.16
CA MET A 230 -1.83 0.98 -13.17
C MET A 230 -0.91 0.03 -13.94
N GLY A 231 0.39 0.32 -14.00
CA GLY A 231 1.40 -0.60 -14.51
C GLY A 231 1.49 -1.93 -13.74
N GLN A 232 0.94 -2.04 -12.52
CA GLN A 232 0.88 -3.29 -11.76
C GLN A 232 -0.25 -4.21 -12.21
N ILE A 233 -1.27 -3.68 -12.90
CA ILE A 233 -2.38 -4.45 -13.44
C ILE A 233 -2.48 -4.38 -14.98
N ARG A 234 -1.64 -3.57 -15.63
CA ARG A 234 -1.65 -3.36 -17.09
C ARG A 234 -0.24 -3.42 -17.69
N PRO A 235 -0.09 -3.95 -18.92
CA PRO A 235 -1.13 -4.54 -19.76
C PRO A 235 -1.50 -5.99 -19.36
N THR A 236 -2.65 -6.46 -19.84
CA THR A 236 -3.01 -7.89 -19.85
C THR A 236 -3.57 -8.29 -21.21
N ALA A 237 -3.55 -9.59 -21.54
CA ALA A 237 -4.13 -10.09 -22.79
C ALA A 237 -5.64 -9.74 -22.91
N ASP A 238 -6.40 -9.93 -21.84
CA ASP A 238 -7.84 -9.65 -21.82
C ASP A 238 -8.15 -8.15 -21.93
N LEU A 239 -7.33 -7.29 -21.33
CA LEU A 239 -7.45 -5.85 -21.49
C LEU A 239 -7.25 -5.45 -22.95
N HIS A 240 -6.23 -6.01 -23.62
CA HIS A 240 -5.93 -5.75 -25.02
C HIS A 240 -7.07 -6.15 -25.97
N ASN A 241 -7.82 -7.21 -25.65
CA ASN A 241 -8.96 -7.65 -26.45
C ASN A 241 -10.09 -6.61 -26.50
N HIS A 242 -10.25 -5.82 -25.44
CA HIS A 242 -11.30 -4.81 -25.33
C HIS A 242 -10.80 -3.38 -25.61
N PHE A 243 -9.58 -3.08 -25.18
CA PHE A 243 -8.95 -1.76 -25.22
C PHE A 243 -7.54 -1.87 -25.79
N PRO A 244 -7.38 -2.06 -27.12
CA PRO A 244 -6.05 -2.22 -27.71
C PRO A 244 -5.18 -0.98 -27.47
N CYS A 245 -3.93 -1.19 -27.04
CA CYS A 245 -2.97 -0.11 -26.85
C CYS A 245 -2.71 0.64 -28.18
N PRO A 246 -2.81 1.99 -28.20
CA PRO A 246 -2.49 2.77 -29.38
C PRO A 246 -1.06 2.52 -29.89
N GLY A 247 -0.90 2.35 -31.21
CA GLY A 247 0.41 2.10 -31.84
C GLY A 247 1.49 3.10 -31.45
N ARG A 248 1.13 4.40 -31.34
CA ARG A 248 2.03 5.47 -30.89
C ARG A 248 2.65 5.22 -29.51
N ILE A 249 1.89 4.64 -28.58
CA ILE A 249 2.34 4.35 -27.22
C ILE A 249 3.28 3.14 -27.28
N LEU A 250 2.90 2.10 -28.02
CA LEU A 250 3.75 0.92 -28.23
C LEU A 250 5.08 1.26 -28.89
N GLU A 251 5.11 2.18 -29.86
CA GLU A 251 6.32 2.64 -30.54
C GLU A 251 7.26 3.43 -29.61
N SER A 252 6.70 4.14 -28.62
CA SER A 252 7.50 4.87 -27.63
C SER A 252 8.15 3.97 -26.57
N LEU A 253 7.74 2.70 -26.50
CA LEU A 253 8.25 1.71 -25.56
C LEU A 253 9.32 0.88 -26.28
N GLU A 254 10.53 1.44 -26.35
CA GLU A 254 11.67 0.96 -27.17
C GLU A 254 12.06 -0.52 -26.94
N ASP A 255 11.61 -1.16 -25.84
CA ASP A 255 12.03 -2.51 -25.43
C ASP A 255 10.90 -3.53 -25.16
N LEU A 256 9.64 -3.25 -25.56
CA LEU A 256 8.56 -4.21 -25.32
C LEU A 256 8.37 -5.20 -26.49
N SER A 257 8.95 -6.40 -26.33
CA SER A 257 8.56 -7.62 -27.05
C SER A 257 7.04 -7.85 -27.03
N VAL A 258 6.48 -8.66 -27.94
CA VAL A 258 5.03 -8.96 -27.96
C VAL A 258 4.56 -9.58 -26.64
N SER A 259 5.36 -10.42 -26.00
CA SER A 259 5.04 -11.05 -24.71
C SER A 259 4.99 -10.06 -23.55
N SER A 260 5.81 -9.01 -23.56
CA SER A 260 5.78 -7.95 -22.54
C SER A 260 4.64 -6.94 -22.76
N ARG A 261 3.83 -7.11 -23.81
CA ARG A 261 2.62 -6.32 -24.07
C ARG A 261 1.37 -6.97 -23.49
N THR A 262 1.46 -8.14 -22.87
CA THR A 262 0.31 -8.84 -22.27
C THR A 262 0.51 -9.19 -20.80
N THR A 263 1.54 -8.64 -20.19
CA THR A 263 1.91 -8.84 -18.78
C THR A 263 2.10 -7.48 -18.11
N PRO A 264 1.65 -7.30 -16.86
CA PRO A 264 1.88 -6.05 -16.14
C PRO A 264 3.34 -5.61 -16.14
N LEU A 265 3.58 -4.31 -16.26
CA LEU A 265 4.93 -3.73 -16.37
C LEU A 265 5.63 -3.55 -15.03
N LEU A 266 4.85 -3.50 -13.94
CA LEU A 266 5.33 -3.31 -12.58
C LEU A 266 4.83 -4.45 -11.69
N SER A 267 5.55 -4.72 -10.63
CA SER A 267 5.21 -5.70 -9.61
C SER A 267 5.30 -5.09 -8.21
N VAL A 268 4.82 -5.83 -7.23
CA VAL A 268 5.10 -5.56 -5.82
C VAL A 268 6.61 -5.62 -5.58
N PRO A 269 7.22 -4.72 -4.77
CA PRO A 269 8.64 -4.81 -4.46
C PRO A 269 8.99 -6.07 -3.68
N SER A 270 10.13 -6.67 -4.05
CA SER A 270 10.71 -7.85 -3.39
C SER A 270 11.37 -7.54 -2.03
N GLY A 271 11.66 -6.27 -1.77
CA GLY A 271 12.28 -5.78 -0.54
C GLY A 271 11.29 -5.20 0.48
N GLN A 272 11.78 -4.26 1.31
CA GLN A 272 10.92 -3.50 2.21
C GLN A 272 9.91 -2.68 1.40
N SER A 273 8.61 -2.87 1.65
CA SER A 273 7.54 -2.27 0.86
C SER A 273 6.31 -1.93 1.71
N ALA A 274 5.34 -1.28 1.08
CA ALA A 274 4.02 -0.99 1.65
C ALA A 274 3.13 -2.25 1.80
N TYR A 275 3.50 -3.36 1.17
CA TYR A 275 2.69 -4.59 1.18
C TYR A 275 3.14 -5.52 2.30
N ALA A 276 2.23 -5.79 3.25
CA ALA A 276 2.49 -6.68 4.38
C ALA A 276 2.81 -8.13 3.94
N ASP A 277 2.15 -8.61 2.89
CA ASP A 277 2.44 -9.91 2.25
C ASP A 277 2.54 -9.73 0.73
N PRO A 278 3.75 -9.60 0.18
CA PRO A 278 3.95 -9.42 -1.27
C PRO A 278 3.38 -10.53 -2.14
N LYS A 279 3.33 -11.77 -1.64
CA LYS A 279 2.82 -12.90 -2.40
C LYS A 279 1.31 -12.81 -2.50
N ILE A 280 0.62 -12.64 -1.38
CA ILE A 280 -0.85 -12.48 -1.35
C ILE A 280 -1.25 -11.20 -2.10
N ALA A 281 -0.49 -10.10 -1.97
CA ALA A 281 -0.72 -8.88 -2.73
C ALA A 281 -0.66 -9.13 -4.24
N THR A 282 0.32 -9.90 -4.71
CA THR A 282 0.44 -10.27 -6.14
C THR A 282 -0.77 -11.07 -6.62
N GLU A 283 -1.31 -11.97 -5.78
CA GLU A 283 -2.54 -12.71 -6.09
C GLU A 283 -3.74 -11.75 -6.18
N THR A 284 -3.90 -10.82 -5.25
CA THR A 284 -4.94 -9.78 -5.29
C THR A 284 -4.82 -8.87 -6.51
N ILE A 285 -3.61 -8.45 -6.87
CA ILE A 285 -3.34 -7.64 -8.08
C ILE A 285 -3.75 -8.39 -9.35
N THR A 286 -3.49 -9.71 -9.41
CA THR A 286 -3.89 -10.53 -10.55
C THR A 286 -5.41 -10.57 -10.71
N LYS A 287 -6.14 -10.76 -9.61
CA LYS A 287 -7.62 -10.71 -9.62
C LYS A 287 -8.14 -9.32 -10.00
N LEU A 288 -7.48 -8.26 -9.55
CA LEU A 288 -7.82 -6.88 -9.92
C LEU A 288 -7.67 -6.65 -11.42
N GLY A 289 -6.58 -7.15 -12.03
CA GLY A 289 -6.36 -7.09 -13.47
C GLY A 289 -7.45 -7.80 -14.29
N LYS A 290 -8.04 -8.89 -13.75
CA LYS A 290 -9.20 -9.58 -14.36
C LYS A 290 -10.45 -8.70 -14.39
N LEU A 291 -10.74 -8.00 -13.30
CA LEU A 291 -11.85 -7.04 -13.22
C LEU A 291 -11.58 -5.82 -14.11
N ASP A 292 -10.34 -5.31 -14.12
CA ASP A 292 -9.91 -4.20 -14.97
C ASP A 292 -10.03 -4.51 -16.46
N ALA A 293 -9.87 -5.76 -16.89
CA ALA A 293 -10.03 -6.13 -18.29
C ALA A 293 -11.49 -6.04 -18.79
N SER A 294 -12.48 -6.09 -17.91
CA SER A 294 -13.90 -6.08 -18.30
C SER A 294 -14.33 -4.71 -18.85
N PRO A 295 -14.96 -4.63 -20.04
CA PRO A 295 -15.42 -3.34 -20.59
C PRO A 295 -16.59 -2.71 -19.79
N ASP A 296 -17.11 -3.42 -18.78
CA ASP A 296 -18.24 -3.02 -17.96
C ASP A 296 -17.84 -2.54 -16.55
N ILE A 297 -16.55 -2.52 -16.23
CA ILE A 297 -16.02 -2.11 -14.91
C ILE A 297 -14.98 -1.00 -15.09
N LEU A 298 -15.19 0.14 -14.45
CA LEU A 298 -14.13 1.14 -14.28
C LEU A 298 -13.40 0.89 -12.95
N VAL A 299 -12.10 0.62 -13.00
CA VAL A 299 -11.25 0.48 -11.80
C VAL A 299 -10.66 1.84 -11.42
N LEU A 300 -10.88 2.26 -10.17
CA LEU A 300 -10.30 3.45 -9.56
C LEU A 300 -9.57 3.03 -8.28
N ILE A 301 -8.24 2.98 -8.31
CA ILE A 301 -7.39 2.78 -7.12
C ILE A 301 -7.13 4.11 -6.43
N ALA A 302 -6.71 4.08 -5.15
CA ALA A 302 -6.56 5.30 -4.35
C ALA A 302 -5.54 6.29 -4.92
N HIS A 303 -4.48 5.78 -5.56
CA HIS A 303 -3.28 6.53 -5.93
C HIS A 303 -3.00 6.57 -7.44
N ASP A 304 -4.00 6.34 -8.30
CA ASP A 304 -3.81 6.45 -9.75
C ASP A 304 -3.67 7.92 -10.18
N CYS A 305 -2.43 8.33 -10.45
CA CYS A 305 -2.08 9.68 -10.87
C CYS A 305 -2.65 10.10 -12.23
N THR A 306 -3.25 9.17 -12.99
CA THR A 306 -3.87 9.47 -14.28
C THR A 306 -5.34 9.86 -14.17
N VAL A 307 -5.98 9.66 -13.02
CA VAL A 307 -7.40 9.93 -12.79
C VAL A 307 -7.73 11.43 -12.68
N PRO A 308 -6.95 12.25 -11.94
CA PRO A 308 -7.23 13.68 -11.83
C PRO A 308 -7.34 14.38 -13.19
N GLY A 309 -8.42 15.12 -13.41
CA GLY A 309 -8.68 15.84 -14.65
C GLY A 309 -9.28 15.00 -15.78
N VAL A 310 -9.44 13.69 -15.61
CA VAL A 310 -10.13 12.80 -16.57
C VAL A 310 -11.56 12.51 -16.13
N ILE A 311 -11.76 12.20 -14.84
CA ILE A 311 -13.09 11.99 -14.25
C ILE A 311 -13.62 13.29 -13.66
N ASP A 312 -14.94 13.39 -13.56
CA ASP A 312 -15.56 14.40 -12.70
C ASP A 312 -15.42 13.94 -11.24
N GLU A 313 -15.00 14.86 -10.38
CA GLU A 313 -14.87 14.64 -8.93
C GLU A 313 -16.09 15.24 -8.20
N PHE A 314 -16.24 14.89 -6.93
CA PHE A 314 -17.31 15.35 -6.06
C PHE A 314 -17.48 16.87 -6.14
N PRO A 315 -18.71 17.39 -6.32
CA PRO A 315 -19.99 16.73 -6.04
C PRO A 315 -20.59 15.89 -7.18
N GLU A 316 -19.92 15.77 -8.33
CA GLU A 316 -20.44 15.01 -9.47
C GLU A 316 -20.31 13.50 -9.26
N SER A 317 -21.19 12.73 -9.92
CA SER A 317 -21.14 11.26 -9.87
C SER A 317 -20.29 10.70 -10.99
N VAL A 318 -19.67 9.54 -10.72
CA VAL A 318 -18.93 8.78 -11.73
C VAL A 318 -19.80 7.74 -12.46
N ASN A 319 -21.12 7.70 -12.20
CA ASN A 319 -22.01 6.65 -12.69
C ASN A 319 -22.08 6.54 -14.23
N ASP A 320 -21.90 7.66 -14.94
CA ASP A 320 -21.97 7.75 -16.40
C ASP A 320 -20.59 7.60 -17.08
N TRP A 321 -19.58 7.11 -16.35
CA TRP A 321 -18.20 6.95 -16.83
C TRP A 321 -18.09 6.28 -18.20
N LYS A 322 -18.94 5.29 -18.46
CA LYS A 322 -18.93 4.51 -19.71
C LYS A 322 -19.43 5.33 -20.88
N ALA A 323 -20.48 6.13 -20.68
CA ALA A 323 -20.98 7.05 -21.69
C ALA A 323 -19.98 8.19 -21.98
N LYS A 324 -19.24 8.62 -20.94
CA LYS A 324 -18.17 9.64 -21.05
C LYS A 324 -16.84 9.12 -21.61
N GLY A 325 -16.73 7.80 -21.84
CA GLY A 325 -15.53 7.16 -22.39
C GLY A 325 -14.30 7.29 -21.48
N TRP A 326 -14.49 7.39 -20.16
CA TRP A 326 -13.39 7.60 -19.23
C TRP A 326 -12.46 6.40 -19.14
N LYS A 327 -12.99 5.19 -19.23
CA LYS A 327 -12.16 3.98 -19.19
C LYS A 327 -11.17 3.95 -20.35
N GLU A 328 -11.62 4.27 -21.56
CA GLU A 328 -10.79 4.33 -22.77
C GLU A 328 -9.68 5.36 -22.62
N LYS A 329 -9.98 6.52 -22.01
CA LYS A 329 -8.99 7.57 -21.73
C LYS A 329 -7.95 7.12 -20.70
N LEU A 330 -8.38 6.44 -19.63
CA LEU A 330 -7.52 6.03 -18.51
C LEU A 330 -6.68 4.78 -18.81
N THR A 331 -7.17 3.89 -19.69
CA THR A 331 -6.58 2.54 -19.85
C THR A 331 -5.08 2.59 -20.12
N TRP A 332 -4.65 3.49 -21.01
CA TRP A 332 -3.24 3.62 -21.42
C TRP A 332 -2.60 4.94 -20.99
N ALA A 333 -3.30 5.77 -20.21
CA ALA A 333 -2.82 7.09 -19.78
C ALA A 333 -1.49 7.01 -19.04
N PHE A 334 -1.28 5.97 -18.23
CA PHE A 334 -0.05 5.79 -17.44
C PHE A 334 1.23 5.63 -18.28
N LEU A 335 1.09 5.38 -19.59
CA LEU A 335 2.19 5.28 -20.55
C LEU A 335 2.36 6.54 -21.42
N GLU A 336 1.45 7.52 -21.33
CA GLU A 336 1.53 8.72 -22.15
C GLU A 336 2.60 9.69 -21.64
N LYS A 337 3.37 10.25 -22.58
CA LYS A 337 4.64 11.01 -22.42
C LYS A 337 4.65 12.15 -21.37
N ASP A 338 3.47 12.62 -20.98
CA ASP A 338 3.29 13.75 -20.07
C ASP A 338 2.82 13.31 -18.67
N ASN A 339 2.45 12.04 -18.49
CA ASN A 339 2.28 11.44 -17.17
C ASN A 339 3.64 11.00 -16.64
N VAL A 340 3.93 11.36 -15.39
CA VAL A 340 5.26 11.34 -14.74
C VAL A 340 5.85 9.93 -14.57
N VAL A 341 5.27 8.90 -15.19
CA VAL A 341 5.82 7.52 -15.27
C VAL A 341 6.12 7.08 -16.72
N SER A 342 5.92 7.95 -17.71
CA SER A 342 6.13 7.64 -19.12
C SER A 342 7.53 7.99 -19.61
N THR A 343 8.09 7.03 -20.32
CA THR A 343 9.43 6.98 -20.93
C THR A 343 9.84 8.24 -21.67
N ARG A 344 10.84 8.96 -21.13
CA ARG A 344 11.81 9.72 -21.95
C ARG A 344 13.24 9.33 -21.58
N VAL A 345 13.92 8.72 -22.54
CA VAL A 345 15.37 8.61 -22.59
C VAL A 345 15.94 10.03 -22.68
N LEU A 346 16.65 10.49 -21.66
CA LEU A 346 17.72 11.47 -21.86
C LEU A 346 18.99 10.67 -22.10
N THR A 347 19.50 10.77 -23.32
CA THR A 347 20.86 10.38 -23.68
C THR A 347 21.83 10.89 -22.62
N ALA A 348 22.59 9.95 -22.08
CA ALA A 348 23.67 10.12 -21.12
C ALA A 348 24.35 11.51 -21.13
N GLU A 349 24.24 12.22 -20.02
CA GLU A 349 25.38 12.94 -19.45
C GLU A 349 25.50 12.59 -17.95
N ARG A 350 26.64 12.02 -17.59
CA ARG A 350 26.98 11.52 -16.26
C ARG A 350 26.99 12.66 -15.24
N SER A 351 25.94 12.75 -14.43
CA SER A 351 26.00 13.43 -13.14
C SER A 351 25.96 12.37 -12.03
N ARG A 352 27.12 12.12 -11.42
CA ARG A 352 27.25 11.19 -10.29
C ARG A 352 26.45 11.70 -9.09
N LEU A 353 25.23 11.19 -8.88
CA LEU A 353 24.60 11.26 -7.56
C LEU A 353 25.13 10.12 -6.68
N ARG A 354 25.72 10.47 -5.55
CA ARG A 354 26.14 9.51 -4.52
C ARG A 354 24.89 9.03 -3.79
N ILE A 355 24.59 7.74 -3.92
CA ILE A 355 23.64 7.05 -3.04
C ILE A 355 24.26 7.04 -1.63
N VAL A 356 23.60 7.70 -0.68
CA VAL A 356 23.90 7.56 0.75
C VAL A 356 23.01 6.45 1.27
N THR A 357 23.56 5.23 1.35
CA THR A 357 22.92 4.13 2.07
C THR A 357 23.11 4.38 3.56
N THR A 358 22.15 5.04 4.21
CA THR A 358 22.12 5.10 5.67
C THR A 358 21.54 3.78 6.18
N LEU A 359 22.39 2.89 6.70
CA LEU A 359 21.93 1.76 7.52
C LEU A 359 21.26 2.32 8.78
N LEU A 360 19.94 2.16 8.87
CA LEU A 360 19.19 2.33 10.11
C LEU A 360 19.55 1.19 11.06
N ILE A 361 20.52 1.44 11.96
CA ILE A 361 20.69 0.62 13.16
C ILE A 361 19.63 1.08 14.16
N SER A 362 18.71 0.17 14.52
CA SER A 362 17.69 0.41 15.56
C SER A 362 18.31 0.94 16.86
N PRO A 363 17.68 1.92 17.53
CA PRO A 363 18.07 2.31 18.88
C PRO A 363 17.45 1.34 19.89
N LEU A 364 17.96 0.11 19.95
CA LEU A 364 17.74 -0.78 21.08
C LEU A 364 19.10 -1.30 21.55
N MET A 365 19.58 -0.70 22.63
CA MET A 365 20.61 -1.14 23.60
C MET A 365 21.44 0.07 24.05
N LEU A 366 20.81 0.98 24.79
CA LEU A 366 21.52 1.86 25.73
C LEU A 366 21.09 1.46 27.13
N ASP A 367 21.58 0.30 27.57
CA ASP A 367 21.45 -0.10 28.96
C ASP A 367 22.47 0.68 29.80
N LYS A 368 21.96 1.30 30.87
CA LYS A 368 22.74 2.08 31.83
C LYS A 368 23.79 1.19 32.49
N VAL A 369 25.07 1.44 32.23
CA VAL A 369 26.14 1.11 33.18
C VAL A 369 26.74 2.41 33.70
N ARG A 370 26.22 2.85 34.84
CA ARG A 370 26.80 3.91 35.66
C ARG A 370 27.92 3.27 36.49
N LYS A 371 29.19 3.54 36.15
CA LYS A 371 30.32 3.37 37.07
C LYS A 371 31.36 4.48 36.81
N GLY A 372 31.57 5.30 37.83
CA GLY A 372 32.80 6.08 38.01
C GLY A 372 32.83 7.46 37.34
N ASN A 373 33.11 8.47 38.16
CA ASN A 373 33.36 9.85 37.75
C ASN A 373 34.52 9.95 36.75
N GLN A 374 34.27 10.47 35.55
CA GLN A 374 35.21 11.36 34.84
C GLN A 374 34.52 11.99 33.62
N ILE A 375 34.49 13.32 33.61
CA ILE A 375 34.18 14.13 32.42
C ILE A 375 35.51 14.35 31.71
N ILE A 376 35.64 13.88 30.47
CA ILE A 376 36.75 14.24 29.59
C ILE A 376 36.13 14.80 28.31
N GLY A 377 36.20 16.12 28.15
CA GLY A 377 35.92 16.77 26.88
C GLY A 377 37.09 16.60 25.91
N LEU A 378 36.80 16.40 24.63
CA LEU A 378 37.79 16.58 23.57
C LEU A 378 37.13 17.13 22.30
N GLY A 379 37.78 18.15 21.76
CA GLY A 379 37.28 19.03 20.71
C GLY A 379 37.31 18.44 19.30
N ILE A 380 36.59 19.13 18.43
CA ILE A 380 36.44 18.85 17.01
C ILE A 380 37.75 19.20 16.29
N ARG A 381 38.37 18.21 15.63
CA ARG A 381 39.33 18.44 14.54
C ARG A 381 38.80 17.77 13.26
N THR A 382 38.55 18.60 12.27
CA THR A 382 38.24 18.23 10.88
C THR A 382 39.37 17.40 10.28
N LEU A 383 39.04 16.21 9.76
CA LEU A 383 39.95 15.39 8.95
C LEU A 383 39.26 15.05 7.61
N THR A 384 39.99 15.35 6.54
CA THR A 384 39.73 14.97 5.15
C THR A 384 39.69 13.43 4.99
N PRO A 385 38.87 12.88 4.07
CA PRO A 385 38.81 11.44 3.89
C PRO A 385 40.02 10.93 3.07
N VAL A 386 40.85 10.10 3.70
CA VAL A 386 41.84 9.23 3.03
C VAL A 386 41.18 7.88 2.79
N SER A 387 41.21 7.39 1.55
CA SER A 387 40.76 6.05 1.17
C SER A 387 41.63 4.99 1.86
N VAL A 388 41.04 4.13 2.69
CA VAL A 388 41.70 2.94 3.23
C VAL A 388 41.15 1.71 2.51
N THR A 389 42.02 1.02 1.78
CA THR A 389 41.75 -0.30 1.21
C THR A 389 42.18 -1.34 2.25
N LEU A 390 41.23 -2.10 2.80
CA LEU A 390 41.53 -3.21 3.71
C LEU A 390 41.80 -4.48 2.90
N SER A 391 43.07 -4.92 2.84
CA SER A 391 43.44 -6.26 2.39
C SER A 391 43.58 -7.18 3.60
N PHE A 392 42.82 -8.28 3.63
CA PHE A 392 43.01 -9.32 4.65
C PHE A 392 44.11 -10.29 4.21
N GLN A 393 45.19 -10.39 4.99
CA GLN A 393 46.08 -11.55 4.96
C GLN A 393 45.80 -12.43 6.20
N PRO A 394 45.79 -13.76 6.07
CA PRO A 394 45.59 -14.65 7.20
C PRO A 394 46.89 -14.78 8.00
N PHE A 395 46.83 -14.57 9.31
CA PHE A 395 47.91 -14.88 10.24
C PHE A 395 47.45 -15.93 11.24
N THR A 396 48.24 -17.00 11.36
CA THR A 396 48.04 -18.10 12.31
C THR A 396 48.72 -17.76 13.63
N ILE A 397 48.02 -17.87 14.77
CA ILE A 397 48.63 -17.76 16.10
C ILE A 397 48.42 -19.07 16.86
N GLY A 398 49.53 -19.59 17.39
CA GLY A 398 49.65 -20.89 18.04
C GLY A 398 49.14 -20.97 19.48
N ARG A 399 48.95 -22.22 19.91
CA ARG A 399 48.54 -22.68 21.24
C ARG A 399 49.36 -22.06 22.38
N ARG A 400 48.68 -21.60 23.44
CA ARG A 400 49.07 -21.83 24.84
C ARG A 400 47.84 -21.98 25.73
N ASP A 401 47.90 -23.00 26.57
CA ASP A 401 46.91 -23.39 27.58
C ASP A 401 46.85 -22.38 28.73
N PHE A 402 45.63 -22.08 29.20
CA PHE A 402 45.42 -21.57 30.56
C PHE A 402 44.17 -22.20 31.19
N THR A 403 44.37 -22.63 32.43
CA THR A 403 43.48 -23.40 33.32
C THR A 403 42.38 -22.54 33.95
N PHE A 404 41.21 -23.15 34.13
CA PHE A 404 40.04 -22.60 34.84
C PHE A 404 40.18 -22.73 36.37
N PHE A 405 39.70 -21.71 37.10
CA PHE A 405 39.29 -21.81 38.51
C PHE A 405 37.79 -21.46 38.64
N PRO A 406 36.98 -22.22 39.41
CA PRO A 406 35.56 -21.92 39.61
C PRO A 406 35.33 -21.19 40.94
N SER A 407 34.42 -20.22 40.97
CA SER A 407 33.68 -19.93 42.21
C SER A 407 32.26 -19.45 41.93
N SER A 408 31.41 -19.92 42.82
CA SER A 408 29.96 -19.94 42.84
C SER A 408 29.31 -18.61 43.22
N SER A 409 28.14 -18.32 42.66
CA SER A 409 26.95 -18.00 43.48
C SER A 409 25.67 -18.06 42.63
N ARG A 410 24.65 -18.69 43.23
CA ARG A 410 23.33 -18.99 42.68
C ARG A 410 22.38 -17.80 42.93
N LEU A 411 21.49 -17.53 41.98
CA LEU A 411 20.12 -17.12 42.26
C LEU A 411 19.17 -17.78 41.25
N ARG A 412 18.01 -18.18 41.75
CA ARG A 412 16.98 -19.12 41.23
C ARG A 412 15.67 -18.34 41.48
N TRP A 413 14.80 -17.97 40.54
CA TRP A 413 13.74 -18.65 39.76
C TRP A 413 13.00 -17.47 39.04
N ALA A 414 12.25 -17.58 37.94
CA ALA A 414 11.15 -18.48 37.65
C ALA A 414 10.81 -18.55 36.14
N LYS A 415 10.13 -19.65 35.80
CA LYS A 415 9.69 -20.12 34.48
C LYS A 415 8.65 -19.21 33.81
N GLY A 416 8.69 -19.17 32.48
CA GLY A 416 7.59 -18.66 31.64
C GLY A 416 7.81 -18.86 30.15
N VAL A 417 7.71 -20.12 29.69
CA VAL A 417 7.22 -20.60 28.38
C VAL A 417 7.43 -19.70 27.15
N TYR A 418 8.36 -20.09 26.27
CA TYR A 418 8.07 -20.30 24.84
C TYR A 418 9.09 -21.29 24.28
N ASN A 419 8.59 -22.38 23.70
CA ASN A 419 9.37 -23.41 23.04
C ASN A 419 8.70 -23.70 21.71
N SER A 420 9.54 -24.11 20.74
CA SER A 420 9.22 -24.66 19.41
C SER A 420 8.94 -23.60 18.32
N PHE A 421 9.61 -23.58 17.16
CA PHE A 421 10.44 -24.56 16.45
C PHE A 421 11.68 -23.88 15.82
N LEU A 422 12.89 -24.30 16.22
CA LEU A 422 14.10 -24.15 15.41
C LEU A 422 14.61 -25.55 15.10
N GLY A 423 14.62 -25.88 13.80
CA GLY A 423 15.17 -27.12 13.28
C GLY A 423 16.64 -27.26 13.65
N SER A 424 16.94 -28.36 14.31
CA SER A 424 18.25 -28.75 14.82
C SER A 424 19.19 -29.25 13.72
N PHE A 425 20.37 -28.64 13.59
CA PHE A 425 21.55 -29.32 13.03
C PHE A 425 22.63 -29.41 14.12
N ARG A 426 22.92 -30.64 14.55
CA ARG A 426 24.09 -31.01 15.36
C ARG A 426 25.26 -31.22 14.42
N VAL A 427 26.34 -30.46 14.57
CA VAL A 427 27.65 -30.79 13.99
C VAL A 427 28.47 -31.47 15.09
N LEU A 428 28.84 -32.73 14.84
CA LEU A 428 29.77 -33.48 15.69
C LEU A 428 31.22 -33.04 15.37
N PRO A 429 32.13 -32.97 16.36
CA PRO A 429 33.52 -32.63 16.11
C PRO A 429 34.25 -33.82 15.47
N GLY A 430 34.91 -33.61 14.33
CA GLY A 430 35.85 -34.58 13.74
C GLY A 430 35.45 -35.18 12.39
N SER A 431 34.88 -34.40 11.46
CA SER A 431 34.63 -34.89 10.10
C SER A 431 35.06 -33.87 9.04
N THR A 432 36.02 -34.28 8.22
CA THR A 432 36.54 -33.55 7.06
C THR A 432 35.48 -33.49 5.97
N ILE A 433 35.09 -32.29 5.55
CA ILE A 433 34.29 -32.08 4.33
C ILE A 433 35.22 -31.53 3.25
N VAL A 434 35.36 -32.29 2.17
CA VAL A 434 36.10 -31.96 0.96
C VAL A 434 35.26 -31.00 0.11
N LEU A 435 35.76 -29.80 -0.15
CA LEU A 435 35.14 -28.84 -1.07
C LEU A 435 35.48 -29.25 -2.52
N GLY A 436 34.47 -29.72 -3.25
CA GLY A 436 34.54 -29.98 -4.69
C GLY A 436 34.66 -28.67 -5.49
N ARG A 437 35.59 -28.65 -6.44
CA ARG A 437 35.82 -27.59 -7.43
C ARG A 437 34.68 -27.50 -8.46
N PRO A 438 34.54 -26.35 -9.16
CA PRO A 438 33.48 -26.14 -10.15
C PRO A 438 33.76 -26.93 -11.43
N TYR A 439 32.71 -27.46 -12.04
CA TYR A 439 32.72 -27.91 -13.43
C TYR A 439 32.07 -26.84 -14.31
N THR A 440 32.78 -26.53 -15.38
CA THR A 440 32.32 -25.82 -16.58
C THR A 440 31.51 -26.79 -17.44
N ILE A 441 30.32 -26.39 -17.87
CA ILE A 441 29.86 -26.16 -19.26
C ILE A 441 28.55 -25.37 -19.15
#